data_AF-A0A5S9IKF7-F1
#
_entry.id   AF-A0A5S9IKF7-F1
#
_cell.length_a   1.000
_cell.length_b   1.000
_cell.length_c   1.000
_cell.angle_alpha   90.00
_cell.angle_beta   90.00
_cell.angle_gamma   90.00
#
_symmetry.space_group_name_H-M   'P 1'
#
loop_
_entity.id
_entity.type
_entity.pdbx_description
1 polymer ?
#
loop_
_entity_poly.entity_id
_entity_poly.type
_entity_poly.pdbx_seq_one_letter_code
_entity_poly.pdbx_strand_id
1 'polypeptide(L)'
;MLHILRPSAKKMPKLIEEWRSKPLTYTEIGCTRFEQVPPGYNKDKHRILLGKGESTFDKAKCAIQNWKMYDLGWMDVHRPVAPIQEGEVSVTFIKLFGIWFSAIPCRIVYTIDETNNNKSLFGFGFGTVQDHPEIGEEKFLIEWDHNSDSVYYEVCAISRSGHFLTKCGYPVMRCLQKRFFRDTLQSILRNSKVD
;
A
#
# COMPACT_ATOMS: atom_id res chain seq x y z
N MET A 1 18.87 -6.39 6.66
CA MET A 1 19.10 -7.74 6.12
C MET A 1 17.79 -8.20 5.52
N LEU A 2 17.74 -8.55 4.24
CA LEU A 2 16.53 -9.07 3.60
C LEU A 2 16.14 -10.42 4.22
N HIS A 3 14.96 -10.51 4.84
CA HIS A 3 14.48 -11.75 5.43
C HIS A 3 13.81 -12.60 4.36
N ILE A 4 14.40 -13.76 4.03
CA ILE A 4 13.82 -14.67 3.02
C ILE A 4 12.55 -15.35 3.53
N LEU A 5 12.48 -15.69 4.81
CA LEU A 5 11.33 -16.33 5.45
C LEU A 5 10.61 -15.37 6.40
N ARG A 6 9.30 -15.58 6.57
CA ARG A 6 8.49 -14.85 7.55
C ARG A 6 9.11 -14.95 8.96
N PRO A 7 9.49 -13.84 9.61
CA PRO A 7 9.96 -13.86 10.98
C PRO A 7 8.90 -14.38 11.95
N SER A 8 9.32 -15.11 12.98
CA SER A 8 8.42 -15.58 14.03
C SER A 8 7.73 -14.42 14.74
N ALA A 9 6.51 -14.62 15.25
CA ALA A 9 5.77 -13.63 16.03
C ALA A 9 6.59 -13.00 17.17
N LYS A 10 7.44 -13.78 17.85
CA LYS A 10 8.33 -13.30 18.93
C LYS A 10 9.38 -12.27 18.48
N LYS A 11 9.83 -12.34 17.23
CA LYS A 11 10.85 -11.44 16.67
C LYS A 11 10.25 -10.18 16.05
N MET A 12 8.95 -10.22 15.72
CA MET A 12 8.27 -9.16 14.97
C MET A 12 8.32 -7.79 15.67
N PRO A 13 8.04 -7.66 16.98
CA PRO A 13 8.06 -6.36 17.65
C PRO A 13 9.43 -5.66 17.57
N LYS A 14 10.51 -6.42 17.74
CA LYS A 14 11.88 -5.89 17.65
C LYS A 14 12.21 -5.41 16.24
N LEU A 15 11.85 -6.19 15.21
CA LEU A 15 12.09 -5.82 13.82
C LEU A 15 11.31 -4.58 13.39
N ILE A 16 10.07 -4.43 13.88
CA ILE A 16 9.26 -3.24 13.62
C ILE A 16 9.93 -1.99 14.19
N GLU A 17 10.42 -2.07 15.44
CA GLU A 17 11.13 -0.96 16.05
C GLU A 17 12.41 -0.60 15.28
N GLU A 18 13.17 -1.61 14.86
CA GLU A 18 14.36 -1.40 14.01
C GLU A 18 13.99 -0.75 12.67
N TRP A 19 12.92 -1.16 12.01
CA TRP A 19 12.46 -0.54 10.76
C TRP A 19 11.87 0.85 10.98
N ARG A 20 11.29 1.14 12.15
CA ARG A 20 10.77 2.46 12.51
C ARG A 20 11.89 3.50 12.60
N SER A 21 13.09 3.11 13.04
CA SER A 21 14.24 4.01 13.10
C SER A 21 15.03 4.14 11.80
N LYS A 22 14.80 3.29 10.79
CA LYS A 22 15.56 3.32 9.53
C LYS A 22 15.16 4.49 8.63
N PRO A 23 16.07 5.02 7.79
CA PRO A 23 15.69 6.01 6.79
C PRO A 23 14.81 5.40 5.69
N LEU A 24 14.03 6.26 5.03
CA LEU A 24 13.41 5.93 3.74
C LEU A 24 14.50 5.72 2.68
N THR A 25 14.19 4.96 1.64
CA THR A 25 15.16 4.66 0.56
C THR A 25 15.13 5.69 -0.57
N TYR A 26 14.32 6.74 -0.46
CA TYR A 26 14.10 7.80 -1.45
C TYR A 26 13.92 9.15 -0.75
N THR A 27 14.04 10.24 -1.50
CA THR A 27 14.00 11.62 -0.97
C THR A 27 12.72 12.37 -1.37
N GLU A 28 12.03 11.91 -2.40
CA GLU A 28 10.85 12.55 -2.99
C GLU A 28 9.55 12.19 -2.24
N ILE A 29 9.52 12.43 -0.93
CA ILE A 29 8.38 12.11 -0.05
C ILE A 29 7.14 12.88 -0.52
N GLY A 30 6.01 12.16 -0.65
CA GLY A 30 4.76 12.71 -1.15
C GLY A 30 4.63 12.71 -2.68
N CYS A 31 5.57 12.10 -3.41
CA CYS A 31 5.50 12.00 -4.87
C CYS A 31 4.18 11.38 -5.37
N THR A 32 3.61 10.42 -4.66
CA THR A 32 2.29 9.84 -5.01
C THR A 32 1.10 10.69 -4.57
N ARG A 33 1.27 11.53 -3.53
CA ARG A 33 0.27 12.53 -3.10
C ARG A 33 0.10 13.62 -4.14
N PHE A 34 1.21 14.15 -4.66
CA PHE A 34 1.23 15.25 -5.63
C PHE A 34 1.33 14.80 -7.09
N GLU A 35 1.31 13.48 -7.33
CA GLU A 35 1.45 12.86 -8.64
C GLU A 35 2.73 13.24 -9.42
N GLN A 36 3.81 13.56 -8.70
CA GLN A 36 5.09 13.93 -9.27
C GLN A 36 5.93 12.67 -9.49
N VAL A 37 6.35 12.39 -10.72
CA VAL A 37 7.18 11.21 -11.02
C VAL A 37 8.64 11.66 -11.16
N PRO A 38 9.52 11.34 -10.20
CA PRO A 38 10.93 11.71 -10.30
C PRO A 38 11.61 10.96 -11.47
N PRO A 39 12.69 11.53 -12.06
CA PRO A 39 13.42 10.86 -13.12
C PRO A 39 13.90 9.45 -12.72
N GLY A 40 13.66 8.47 -13.59
CA GLY A 40 14.09 7.07 -13.37
C GLY A 40 13.12 6.21 -12.53
N TYR A 41 11.97 6.76 -12.12
CA TYR A 41 10.89 6.00 -11.49
C TYR A 41 9.83 5.59 -12.52
N ASN A 42 9.16 4.47 -12.24
CA ASN A 42 7.97 4.05 -12.97
C ASN A 42 6.74 4.48 -12.18
N LYS A 43 5.63 4.79 -12.88
CA LYS A 43 4.32 5.03 -12.28
C LYS A 43 3.35 3.93 -12.69
N ASP A 44 2.82 3.21 -11.72
CA ASP A 44 1.71 2.27 -11.90
C ASP A 44 0.48 2.85 -11.15
N LYS A 45 -0.57 3.22 -11.87
CA LYS A 45 -1.77 3.85 -11.30
C LYS A 45 -3.01 3.10 -11.77
N HIS A 46 -3.82 2.64 -10.82
CA HIS A 46 -5.04 1.89 -11.10
C HIS A 46 -6.19 2.39 -10.25
N ARG A 47 -7.40 2.42 -10.82
CA ARG A 47 -8.61 2.90 -10.16
C ARG A 47 -9.81 2.03 -10.51
N ILE A 48 -10.75 1.89 -9.58
CA ILE A 48 -12.03 1.19 -9.78
C ILE A 48 -13.18 1.98 -9.16
N LEU A 49 -14.34 1.98 -9.83
CA LEU A 49 -15.59 2.52 -9.27
C LEU A 49 -16.13 1.51 -8.25
N LEU A 50 -16.34 1.97 -7.02
CA LEU A 50 -16.90 1.17 -5.93
C LEU A 50 -18.42 1.21 -5.89
N GLY A 51 -18.99 2.38 -6.17
CA GLY A 51 -20.41 2.68 -6.03
C GLY A 51 -20.65 4.18 -5.96
N LYS A 52 -21.70 4.58 -5.25
CA LYS A 52 -22.13 5.97 -5.14
C LYS A 52 -22.49 6.36 -3.70
N GLY A 53 -22.39 7.65 -3.40
CA GLY A 53 -22.82 8.24 -2.14
C GLY A 53 -21.96 7.94 -0.93
N GLU A 54 -22.29 8.66 0.15
CA GLU A 54 -21.63 8.64 1.45
C GLU A 54 -21.48 7.23 2.02
N SER A 55 -22.54 6.41 1.95
CA SER A 55 -22.51 5.04 2.48
C SER A 55 -21.41 4.18 1.82
N THR A 56 -21.20 4.32 0.50
CA THR A 56 -20.11 3.62 -0.18
C THR A 56 -18.75 4.16 0.27
N PHE A 57 -18.63 5.48 0.44
CA PHE A 57 -17.41 6.12 0.92
C PHE A 57 -17.00 5.64 2.31
N ASP A 58 -17.95 5.60 3.25
CA ASP A 58 -17.70 5.15 4.63
C ASP A 58 -17.32 3.67 4.70
N LYS A 59 -18.03 2.81 3.94
CA LYS A 59 -17.67 1.38 3.84
C LYS A 59 -16.27 1.20 3.26
N ALA A 60 -15.91 1.97 2.24
CA ALA A 60 -14.59 1.92 1.63
C ALA A 60 -13.48 2.45 2.58
N LYS A 61 -13.74 3.54 3.30
CA LYS A 61 -12.87 4.07 4.37
C LYS A 61 -12.64 3.00 5.44
N CYS A 62 -13.70 2.36 5.92
CA CYS A 62 -13.64 1.24 6.86
C CYS A 62 -12.82 0.07 6.30
N ALA A 63 -12.97 -0.28 5.02
CA ALA A 63 -12.20 -1.33 4.38
C ALA A 63 -10.68 -1.02 4.35
N ILE A 64 -10.30 0.23 4.04
CA ILE A 64 -8.89 0.68 4.11
C ILE A 64 -8.37 0.64 5.55
N GLN A 65 -9.13 1.16 6.52
CA GLN A 65 -8.75 1.16 7.94
C GLN A 65 -8.56 -0.25 8.50
N ASN A 66 -9.35 -1.20 8.01
CA ASN A 66 -9.25 -2.62 8.36
C ASN A 66 -8.33 -3.42 7.43
N TRP A 67 -7.50 -2.73 6.64
CA TRP A 67 -6.45 -3.33 5.84
C TRP A 67 -6.94 -4.36 4.81
N LYS A 68 -8.18 -4.20 4.32
CA LYS A 68 -8.81 -5.12 3.36
C LYS A 68 -8.14 -5.10 1.99
N MET A 69 -7.34 -4.08 1.68
CA MET A 69 -6.52 -4.02 0.46
C MET A 69 -5.49 -5.16 0.37
N TYR A 70 -5.16 -5.81 1.49
CA TYR A 70 -4.25 -6.96 1.60
C TYR A 70 -4.97 -8.31 1.82
N ASP A 71 -6.31 -8.35 1.81
CA ASP A 71 -7.11 -9.57 1.97
C ASP A 71 -7.17 -10.38 0.65
N LEU A 72 -5.99 -10.87 0.22
CA LEU A 72 -5.77 -11.45 -1.11
C LEU A 72 -5.52 -12.96 -1.07
N GLY A 73 -5.36 -13.56 0.12
CA GLY A 73 -5.06 -14.99 0.32
C GLY A 73 -3.61 -15.41 0.01
N TRP A 74 -2.86 -14.58 -0.72
CA TRP A 74 -1.43 -14.79 -1.00
C TRP A 74 -0.53 -13.72 -0.37
N MET A 75 -1.12 -12.76 0.35
CA MET A 75 -0.41 -11.75 1.13
C MET A 75 -0.92 -11.76 2.56
N ASP A 76 -0.05 -11.39 3.48
CA ASP A 76 -0.39 -11.10 4.87
C ASP A 76 0.34 -9.84 5.28
N VAL A 77 -0.18 -9.14 6.27
CA VAL A 77 0.38 -7.87 6.72
C VAL A 77 0.41 -7.84 8.24
N HIS A 78 1.58 -7.53 8.79
CA HIS A 78 1.66 -7.04 10.15
C HIS A 78 1.26 -5.57 10.15
N ARG A 79 0.09 -5.30 10.73
CA ARG A 79 -0.58 -4.02 10.72
C ARG A 79 -0.24 -3.28 12.01
N PRO A 80 0.11 -1.99 11.99
CA PRO A 80 0.12 -1.18 13.20
C PRO A 80 -1.26 -1.19 13.86
N VAL A 81 -1.28 -1.08 15.20
CA VAL A 81 -2.54 -0.97 15.94
C VAL A 81 -3.20 0.35 15.54
N ALA A 82 -4.51 0.30 15.25
CA ALA A 82 -5.27 1.46 14.81
C ALA A 82 -5.06 2.69 15.72
N PRO A 83 -5.07 3.92 15.19
CA PRO A 83 -5.39 4.28 13.80
C PRO A 83 -4.18 4.26 12.84
N ILE A 84 -4.46 4.37 11.54
CA ILE A 84 -3.43 4.60 10.50
C ILE A 84 -2.82 5.98 10.76
N GLN A 85 -1.52 6.01 11.08
CA GLN A 85 -0.81 7.24 11.45
C GLN A 85 0.54 7.33 10.75
N GLU A 86 0.98 8.55 10.48
CA GLU A 86 2.31 8.82 9.94
C GLU A 86 3.40 8.32 10.89
N GLY A 87 4.47 7.77 10.33
CA GLY A 87 5.57 7.17 11.09
C GLY A 87 5.40 5.69 11.42
N GLU A 88 4.17 5.15 11.38
CA GLU A 88 3.92 3.74 11.66
C GLU A 88 4.47 2.81 10.59
N VAL A 89 4.97 1.65 11.02
CA VAL A 89 5.58 0.66 10.15
C VAL A 89 4.64 -0.52 9.94
N SER A 90 4.44 -0.87 8.68
CA SER A 90 3.73 -2.06 8.24
C SER A 90 4.74 -3.03 7.62
N VAL A 91 4.55 -4.33 7.84
CA VAL A 91 5.39 -5.37 7.26
C VAL A 91 4.53 -6.35 6.49
N THR A 92 4.72 -6.37 5.17
CA THR A 92 3.97 -7.23 4.27
C THR A 92 4.73 -8.53 4.01
N PHE A 93 4.02 -9.65 3.93
CA PHE A 93 4.53 -10.97 3.62
C PHE A 93 3.86 -11.54 2.38
N ILE A 94 4.60 -12.28 1.57
CA ILE A 94 4.11 -12.87 0.33
C ILE A 94 4.15 -14.40 0.44
N LYS A 95 3.10 -15.09 0.01
CA LYS A 95 3.05 -16.55 -0.08
C LYS A 95 3.33 -17.00 -1.51
N LEU A 96 4.43 -17.70 -1.72
CA LEU A 96 4.80 -18.32 -3.00
C LEU A 96 4.93 -19.83 -2.81
N PHE A 97 4.34 -20.62 -3.71
CA PHE A 97 4.39 -22.09 -3.66
C PHE A 97 4.07 -22.71 -2.28
N GLY A 98 3.11 -22.11 -1.56
CA GLY A 98 2.71 -22.58 -0.23
C GLY A 98 3.54 -22.04 0.95
N ILE A 99 4.67 -21.39 0.68
CA ILE A 99 5.62 -20.93 1.70
C ILE A 99 5.60 -19.39 1.79
N TRP A 100 5.70 -18.86 3.01
CA TRP A 100 5.75 -17.42 3.26
C TRP A 100 7.18 -16.88 3.13
N PHE A 101 7.39 -16.08 2.10
CA PHE A 101 8.66 -15.47 1.77
C PHE A 101 8.58 -13.94 1.88
N SER A 102 9.66 -13.35 2.38
CA SER A 102 9.88 -11.90 2.42
C SER A 102 9.09 -11.13 3.47
N ALA A 103 9.82 -10.40 4.32
CA ALA A 103 9.31 -9.25 5.04
C ALA A 103 9.55 -8.01 4.19
N ILE A 104 8.49 -7.31 3.79
CA ILE A 104 8.52 -6.13 2.95
C ILE A 104 8.09 -4.95 3.83
N PRO A 105 9.05 -4.24 4.45
CA PRO A 105 8.74 -3.18 5.40
C PRO A 105 8.44 -1.87 4.68
N CYS A 106 7.34 -1.23 5.06
CA CYS A 106 6.94 0.09 4.59
C CYS A 106 6.59 0.98 5.79
N ARG A 107 6.77 2.29 5.64
CA ARG A 107 6.36 3.28 6.64
C ARG A 107 5.28 4.17 6.08
N ILE A 108 4.25 4.49 6.88
CA ILE A 108 3.27 5.50 6.51
C ILE A 108 3.95 6.86 6.52
N VAL A 109 4.03 7.52 5.36
CA VAL A 109 4.74 8.80 5.20
C VAL A 109 3.81 10.00 5.16
N TYR A 110 2.53 9.78 4.85
CA TYR A 110 1.48 10.78 5.04
C TYR A 110 0.11 10.11 5.16
N THR A 111 -0.85 10.82 5.74
CA THR A 111 -2.28 10.46 5.73
C THR A 111 -3.13 11.48 4.97
N ILE A 112 -4.31 11.07 4.52
CA ILE A 112 -5.30 11.89 3.81
C ILE A 112 -6.66 11.64 4.48
N ASP A 113 -7.26 12.69 5.03
CA ASP A 113 -8.66 12.72 5.48
C ASP A 113 -9.15 14.15 5.24
N GLU A 114 -9.64 14.40 4.02
CA GLU A 114 -9.91 15.74 3.50
C GLU A 114 -11.30 15.78 2.86
N THR A 115 -12.15 16.72 3.26
CA THR A 115 -13.47 16.94 2.65
C THR A 115 -13.62 18.40 2.25
N ASN A 116 -14.06 18.63 1.01
CA ASN A 116 -14.46 19.93 0.51
C ASN A 116 -15.77 19.83 -0.29
N ASN A 117 -16.25 20.94 -0.84
CA ASN A 117 -17.53 20.97 -1.57
C ASN A 117 -17.59 20.00 -2.76
N ASN A 118 -16.46 19.73 -3.41
CA ASN A 118 -16.39 18.93 -4.63
C ASN A 118 -16.09 17.46 -4.37
N LYS A 119 -15.36 17.13 -3.29
CA LYS A 119 -14.95 15.76 -3.02
C LYS A 119 -14.57 15.50 -1.56
N SER A 120 -14.65 14.23 -1.18
CA SER A 120 -14.10 13.67 0.05
C SER A 120 -13.02 12.64 -0.26
N LEU A 121 -11.89 12.72 0.43
CA LEU A 121 -10.71 11.89 0.24
C LEU A 121 -10.34 11.20 1.54
N PHE A 122 -10.06 9.90 1.49
CA PHE A 122 -9.50 9.16 2.60
C PHE A 122 -8.42 8.20 2.13
N GLY A 123 -7.25 8.22 2.76
CA GLY A 123 -6.14 7.37 2.32
C GLY A 123 -4.84 7.64 3.06
N PHE A 124 -3.77 7.02 2.57
CA PHE A 124 -2.42 7.21 3.08
C PHE A 124 -1.38 6.80 2.04
N GLY A 125 -0.13 7.19 2.27
CA GLY A 125 1.02 6.77 1.47
C GLY A 125 2.00 5.93 2.28
N PHE A 126 2.47 4.82 1.71
CA PHE A 126 3.61 4.06 2.17
C PHE A 126 4.89 4.48 1.45
N GLY A 127 5.92 4.79 2.22
CA GLY A 127 7.28 4.91 1.73
C GLY A 127 8.08 3.63 2.01
N THR A 128 8.92 3.25 1.07
CA THR A 128 9.82 2.11 1.23
C THR A 128 10.96 2.45 2.20
N VAL A 129 11.19 1.60 3.21
CA VAL A 129 12.34 1.72 4.13
C VAL A 129 13.46 0.76 3.76
N GLN A 130 14.65 0.96 4.31
CA GLN A 130 15.78 0.07 4.07
C GLN A 130 15.41 -1.40 4.35
N ASP A 131 15.84 -2.30 3.45
CA ASP A 131 15.45 -3.72 3.30
C ASP A 131 14.21 -3.99 2.42
N HIS A 132 13.53 -2.96 1.93
CA HIS A 132 12.50 -3.10 0.89
C HIS A 132 13.13 -3.42 -0.49
N PRO A 133 12.55 -4.33 -1.29
CA PRO A 133 13.11 -4.72 -2.60
C PRO A 133 13.00 -3.63 -3.68
N GLU A 134 12.02 -2.73 -3.55
CA GLU A 134 11.84 -1.54 -4.38
C GLU A 134 12.20 -0.27 -3.61
N ILE A 135 12.42 0.81 -4.36
CA ILE A 135 12.59 2.17 -3.86
C ILE A 135 11.44 3.01 -4.38
N GLY A 136 10.66 3.62 -3.50
CA GLY A 136 9.59 4.53 -3.88
C GLY A 136 8.46 4.68 -2.86
N GLU A 137 7.30 5.05 -3.37
CA GLU A 137 6.11 5.34 -2.57
C GLU A 137 4.87 4.70 -3.20
N GLU A 138 3.92 4.26 -2.37
CA GLU A 138 2.65 3.66 -2.77
C GLU A 138 1.48 4.29 -2.00
N LYS A 139 0.49 4.80 -2.72
CA LYS A 139 -0.71 5.45 -2.19
C LYS A 139 -1.93 4.55 -2.33
N PHE A 140 -2.72 4.49 -1.27
CA PHE A 140 -4.07 3.94 -1.26
C PHE A 140 -5.07 5.07 -0.97
N LEU A 141 -6.05 5.27 -1.83
CA LEU A 141 -6.96 6.41 -1.77
C LEU A 141 -8.40 6.01 -2.10
N ILE A 142 -9.34 6.38 -1.24
CA ILE A 142 -10.76 6.50 -1.56
C ILE A 142 -11.04 7.95 -1.96
N GLU A 143 -11.69 8.14 -3.09
CA GLU A 143 -12.19 9.44 -3.54
C GLU A 143 -13.70 9.34 -3.77
N TRP A 144 -14.47 10.17 -3.09
CA TRP A 144 -15.88 10.43 -3.40
C TRP A 144 -15.98 11.78 -4.09
N ASP A 145 -16.33 11.77 -5.38
CA ASP A 145 -16.64 12.96 -6.14
C ASP A 145 -18.12 13.33 -5.93
N HIS A 146 -18.36 14.47 -5.29
CA HIS A 146 -19.70 14.93 -4.94
C HIS A 146 -20.50 15.40 -6.17
N ASN A 147 -19.83 15.77 -7.27
CA ASN A 147 -20.51 16.23 -8.48
C ASN A 147 -21.17 15.08 -9.24
N SER A 148 -20.46 13.95 -9.35
CA SER A 148 -20.94 12.73 -10.01
C SER A 148 -21.53 11.69 -9.05
N ASP A 149 -21.49 11.99 -7.76
CA ASP A 149 -21.81 11.12 -6.63
C ASP A 149 -21.03 9.79 -6.64
N SER A 150 -19.89 9.73 -7.32
CA SER A 150 -19.18 8.48 -7.58
C SER A 150 -18.04 8.26 -6.59
N VAL A 151 -17.96 7.06 -6.02
CA VAL A 151 -16.91 6.66 -5.08
C VAL A 151 -15.95 5.70 -5.76
N TYR A 152 -14.66 6.00 -5.66
CA TYR A 152 -13.61 5.22 -6.28
C TYR A 152 -12.52 4.83 -5.28
N TYR A 153 -11.90 3.69 -5.55
CA TYR A 153 -10.63 3.32 -4.94
C TYR A 153 -9.52 3.45 -5.98
N GLU A 154 -8.45 4.13 -5.60
CA GLU A 154 -7.23 4.30 -6.37
C GLU A 154 -6.04 3.70 -5.59
N VAL A 155 -5.21 2.96 -6.31
CA VAL A 155 -3.89 2.54 -5.86
C VAL A 155 -2.85 3.08 -6.85
N CYS A 156 -1.82 3.74 -6.34
CA CYS A 156 -0.80 4.38 -7.16
C CYS A 156 0.58 4.12 -6.56
N ALA A 157 1.49 3.50 -7.31
CA ALA A 157 2.88 3.35 -6.91
C ALA A 157 3.80 4.13 -7.85
N ILE A 158 4.75 4.85 -7.26
CA ILE A 158 5.88 5.46 -7.96
C ILE A 158 7.14 4.79 -7.42
N SER A 159 7.71 3.86 -8.19
CA SER A 159 8.83 3.04 -7.70
C SER A 159 9.85 2.67 -8.79
N ARG A 160 11.04 2.26 -8.33
CA ARG A 160 12.11 1.68 -9.14
C ARG A 160 12.77 0.51 -8.41
N SER A 161 13.51 -0.33 -9.14
CA SER A 161 14.25 -1.45 -8.54
C SER A 161 15.34 -0.94 -7.58
N GLY A 162 15.40 -1.52 -6.38
CA GLY A 162 16.37 -1.14 -5.34
C GLY A 162 17.77 -1.72 -5.49
N HIS A 163 17.96 -2.79 -6.28
CA HIS A 163 19.26 -3.42 -6.50
C HIS A 163 19.46 -3.87 -7.96
N PHE A 164 20.72 -3.98 -8.39
CA PHE A 164 21.10 -4.46 -9.74
C PHE A 164 21.02 -6.00 -9.85
N LEU A 165 21.27 -6.73 -8.75
CA LEU A 165 21.20 -8.19 -8.68
C LEU A 165 19.76 -8.75 -8.71
N THR A 166 18.74 -7.91 -8.59
CA THR A 166 17.33 -8.31 -8.70
C THR A 166 16.88 -8.55 -10.15
N LYS A 167 17.74 -8.37 -11.17
CA LYS A 167 17.38 -8.58 -12.58
C LYS A 167 16.76 -9.96 -12.86
N CYS A 168 17.22 -11.03 -12.21
CA CYS A 168 16.63 -12.36 -12.37
C CYS A 168 15.26 -12.50 -11.69
N GLY A 169 15.04 -11.83 -10.57
CA GLY A 169 13.75 -11.81 -9.85
C GLY A 169 12.78 -10.73 -10.35
N TYR A 170 13.25 -9.79 -11.18
CA TYR A 170 12.48 -8.63 -11.61
C TYR A 170 11.21 -8.99 -12.40
N PRO A 171 11.22 -9.95 -13.35
CA PRO A 171 10.00 -10.39 -14.00
C PRO A 171 8.98 -10.96 -13.02
N VAL A 172 9.43 -11.76 -12.06
CA VAL A 172 8.56 -12.33 -11.00
C VAL A 172 7.98 -11.23 -10.13
N MET A 173 8.80 -10.25 -9.73
CA MET A 173 8.35 -9.10 -8.93
C MET A 173 7.30 -8.27 -9.68
N ARG A 174 7.54 -7.96 -10.96
CA ARG A 174 6.56 -7.25 -11.80
C ARG A 174 5.28 -8.05 -12.00
N CYS A 175 5.34 -9.38 -12.10
CA CYS A 175 4.15 -10.22 -12.12
C CYS A 175 3.38 -10.15 -10.79
N LEU A 176 4.05 -10.20 -9.65
CA LEU A 176 3.42 -10.08 -8.32
C LEU A 176 2.82 -8.69 -8.10
N GLN A 177 3.48 -7.63 -8.55
CA GLN A 177 2.98 -6.27 -8.45
C GLN A 177 1.73 -6.05 -9.34
N LYS A 178 1.75 -6.53 -10.59
CA LYS A 178 0.55 -6.51 -11.46
C LYS A 178 -0.60 -7.31 -10.86
N ARG A 179 -0.31 -8.47 -10.26
CA ARG A 179 -1.29 -9.27 -9.54
C ARG A 179 -1.84 -8.50 -8.34
N PHE A 180 -0.98 -7.85 -7.57
CA PHE A 180 -1.37 -7.02 -6.42
C PHE A 180 -2.33 -5.92 -6.82
N PHE A 181 -2.01 -5.11 -7.84
CA PHE A 181 -2.90 -4.05 -8.29
C PHE A 181 -4.26 -4.57 -8.76
N ARG A 182 -4.32 -5.70 -9.44
CA ARG A 182 -5.61 -6.30 -9.81
C ARG A 182 -6.38 -6.78 -8.57
N ASP A 183 -5.74 -7.56 -7.72
CA ASP A 183 -6.40 -8.25 -6.60
C ASP A 183 -6.83 -7.25 -5.51
N THR A 184 -6.05 -6.18 -5.28
CA THR A 184 -6.38 -5.14 -4.29
C THR A 184 -7.64 -4.37 -4.67
N LEU A 185 -7.81 -4.01 -5.96
CA LEU A 185 -9.02 -3.36 -6.46
C LEU A 185 -10.26 -4.23 -6.21
N GLN A 186 -10.16 -5.53 -6.51
CA GLN A 186 -11.24 -6.47 -6.29
C GLN A 186 -11.53 -6.66 -4.80
N SER A 187 -10.49 -6.66 -3.95
CA SER A 187 -10.68 -6.79 -2.52
C SER A 187 -11.46 -5.62 -1.93
N ILE A 188 -11.06 -4.38 -2.25
CA ILE A 188 -11.80 -3.20 -1.76
C ILE A 188 -13.21 -3.15 -2.35
N LEU A 189 -13.40 -3.44 -3.65
CA LEU A 189 -14.72 -3.50 -4.26
C LEU A 189 -15.68 -4.47 -3.55
N ARG A 190 -15.19 -5.65 -3.17
CA ARG A 190 -16.00 -6.62 -2.40
C ARG A 190 -16.34 -6.07 -1.02
N ASN A 191 -15.35 -5.52 -0.31
CA ASN A 191 -15.52 -5.04 1.06
C ASN A 191 -16.24 -3.69 1.17
N SER A 192 -16.42 -2.95 0.07
CA SER A 192 -17.21 -1.70 0.04
C SER A 192 -18.68 -1.93 -0.30
N LYS A 193 -19.08 -3.16 -0.67
CA LYS A 193 -20.45 -3.53 -1.08
C LYS A 193 -21.21 -4.34 -0.04
N VAL A 194 -20.55 -4.86 0.99
CA VAL A 194 -21.21 -5.69 2.02
C VAL A 194 -22.11 -4.79 2.87
N ASP A 195 -23.37 -5.22 3.03
CA ASP A 195 -24.34 -4.70 4.01
C ASP A 195 -24.24 -5.48 5.32
#